data_AF-A0A7C6IEM6-F1
#
_entry.id   AF-A0A7C6IEM6-F1
#
_cell.length_a   1.000
_cell.length_b   1.000
_cell.length_c   1.000
_cell.angle_alpha   90.00
_cell.angle_beta   90.00
_cell.angle_gamma   90.00
#
_symmetry.space_group_name_H-M   'P 1'
#
loop_
_entity.id
_entity.type
_entity.pdbx_description
1 polymer ?
#
loop_
_entity_poly.entity_id
_entity_poly.type
_entity_poly.pdbx_seq_one_letter_code
_entity_poly.pdbx_strand_id
1 'polypeptide(L)'
;MSVNLTRIYTRTGDDGTTGLSDFSRVPKDDARLNAYADCDETNAVLGQVLALGDPSEEVAAVIRRIQNDLFDAGADLSTPIEENPKYPPLRITPEYVEQLEKWCDSFNEDLPNLKSFILPGGTKAGALLHSARVVARRAERHAWVAVREFPETTSVWPAKYLNRLSDLLFILSRVANAGDDVLWVPGGERGPDKIGGSSPDANDDAAAGDAAADATDAGAAASDADAAADASGT
;
A
#
# COMPACT_ATOMS: atom_id res chain seq x y z
N MET A 1 -15.15 8.64 -25.87
CA MET A 1 -16.14 9.57 -25.29
C MET A 1 -15.40 10.86 -24.94
N SER A 2 -15.91 12.05 -25.26
CA SER A 2 -15.25 13.30 -24.84
C SER A 2 -15.78 13.74 -23.47
N VAL A 3 -14.88 14.00 -22.52
CA VAL A 3 -15.24 14.58 -21.21
C VAL A 3 -15.42 16.08 -21.40
N ASN A 4 -16.63 16.59 -21.15
CA ASN A 4 -16.96 18.01 -21.34
C ASN A 4 -17.30 18.65 -19.99
N LEU A 5 -16.34 19.38 -19.42
CA LEU A 5 -16.52 20.14 -18.18
C LEU A 5 -16.97 21.56 -18.51
N THR A 6 -18.29 21.79 -18.61
CA THR A 6 -18.87 23.11 -18.92
C THR A 6 -19.53 23.74 -17.69
N ARG A 7 -20.72 23.23 -17.32
CA ARG A 7 -21.39 23.57 -16.05
C ARG A 7 -21.10 22.47 -15.04
N ILE A 8 -20.30 22.79 -14.02
CA ILE A 8 -19.85 21.81 -13.02
C ILE A 8 -21.01 21.29 -12.15
N TYR A 9 -21.89 22.17 -11.66
CA TYR A 9 -23.03 21.75 -10.84
C TYR A 9 -24.29 21.51 -11.70
N THR A 10 -24.87 20.31 -11.59
CA THR A 10 -26.07 19.90 -12.35
C THR A 10 -27.29 19.65 -11.47
N ARG A 11 -27.11 19.50 -10.14
CA ARG A 11 -28.12 19.06 -9.15
C ARG A 11 -28.68 17.64 -9.35
N THR A 12 -28.20 16.91 -10.36
CA THR A 12 -28.69 15.55 -10.66
C THR A 12 -28.27 14.50 -9.65
N GLY A 13 -27.47 14.85 -8.63
CA GLY A 13 -27.11 13.94 -7.54
C GLY A 13 -27.51 14.44 -6.16
N ASP A 14 -28.42 15.42 -6.08
CA ASP A 14 -28.95 15.94 -4.82
C ASP A 14 -29.86 14.92 -4.10
N ASP A 15 -30.30 13.88 -4.83
CA ASP A 15 -31.04 12.73 -4.31
C ASP A 15 -30.14 11.63 -3.71
N GLY A 16 -28.83 11.86 -3.65
CA GLY A 16 -27.86 10.88 -3.14
C GLY A 16 -27.43 9.82 -4.16
N THR A 17 -27.80 9.95 -5.44
CA THR A 17 -27.36 9.04 -6.52
C THR A 17 -26.48 9.75 -7.55
N THR A 18 -25.75 8.99 -8.36
CA THR A 18 -24.92 9.52 -9.46
C THR A 18 -24.89 8.54 -10.63
N GLY A 19 -24.32 8.96 -11.76
CA GLY A 19 -24.11 8.11 -12.93
C GLY A 19 -22.71 7.49 -12.94
N LEU A 20 -22.62 6.22 -13.33
CA LEU A 20 -21.38 5.60 -13.83
C LEU A 20 -21.09 6.07 -15.26
N SER A 21 -19.98 5.63 -15.85
CA SER A 21 -19.55 6.07 -17.19
C SER A 21 -20.49 5.61 -18.32
N ASP A 22 -21.24 4.53 -18.09
CA ASP A 22 -22.30 4.00 -18.95
C ASP A 22 -23.67 4.67 -18.73
N PHE A 23 -23.72 5.70 -17.86
CA PHE A 23 -24.92 6.42 -17.42
C PHE A 23 -25.88 5.63 -16.53
N SER A 24 -25.55 4.39 -16.15
CA SER A 24 -26.31 3.67 -15.13
C SER A 24 -26.26 4.42 -13.80
N ARG A 25 -27.37 4.39 -13.04
CA ARG A 25 -27.52 5.15 -11.79
C ARG A 25 -27.21 4.27 -10.59
N VAL A 26 -26.35 4.77 -9.71
CA VAL A 26 -25.93 4.10 -8.47
C VAL A 26 -26.04 5.06 -7.28
N PRO A 27 -26.22 4.57 -6.05
CA PRO A 27 -26.12 5.43 -4.87
C PRO A 27 -24.67 5.94 -4.71
N LYS A 28 -24.51 7.08 -4.04
CA LYS A 28 -23.20 7.73 -3.87
C LYS A 28 -22.21 6.95 -2.99
N ASP A 29 -22.66 5.88 -2.35
CA ASP A 29 -21.86 4.96 -1.55
C ASP A 29 -21.65 3.59 -2.22
N ASP A 30 -22.01 3.42 -3.52
CA ASP A 30 -21.69 2.22 -4.31
C ASP A 30 -20.19 1.92 -4.28
N ALA A 31 -19.83 0.64 -4.15
CA ALA A 31 -18.42 0.25 -3.99
C ALA A 31 -17.53 0.66 -5.17
N ARG A 32 -18.03 0.67 -6.41
CA ARG A 32 -17.27 1.16 -7.58
C ARG A 32 -16.97 2.65 -7.45
N LEU A 33 -17.95 3.41 -6.97
CA LEU A 33 -17.80 4.85 -6.72
C LEU A 33 -16.75 5.12 -5.66
N ASN A 34 -16.84 4.46 -4.51
CA ASN A 34 -15.83 4.61 -3.47
C ASN A 34 -14.42 4.28 -4.00
N ALA A 35 -14.30 3.27 -4.87
CA ALA A 35 -13.03 2.91 -5.49
C ALA A 35 -12.47 4.00 -6.41
N TYR A 36 -13.24 4.48 -7.40
CA TYR A 36 -12.71 5.50 -8.32
C TYR A 36 -12.60 6.90 -7.68
N ALA A 37 -13.39 7.20 -6.65
CA ALA A 37 -13.24 8.43 -5.88
C ALA A 37 -11.95 8.43 -5.05
N ASP A 38 -11.55 7.29 -4.50
CA ASP A 38 -10.28 7.18 -3.79
C ASP A 38 -9.06 7.19 -4.74
N CYS A 39 -9.22 6.78 -6.00
CA CYS A 39 -8.23 7.06 -7.04
C CYS A 39 -8.04 8.57 -7.25
N ASP A 40 -9.14 9.35 -7.30
CA ASP A 40 -9.09 10.82 -7.40
C ASP A 40 -8.44 11.45 -6.16
N GLU A 41 -8.75 10.96 -4.95
CA GLU A 41 -8.09 11.44 -3.74
C GLU A 41 -6.59 11.13 -3.73
N THR A 42 -6.20 9.92 -4.16
CA THR A 42 -4.77 9.56 -4.36
C THR A 42 -4.11 10.53 -5.35
N ASN A 43 -4.79 10.84 -6.45
CA ASN A 43 -4.32 11.76 -7.48
C ASN A 43 -4.14 13.20 -6.95
N ALA A 44 -5.08 13.68 -6.13
CA ALA A 44 -5.01 14.98 -5.49
C ALA A 44 -3.84 15.08 -4.49
N VAL A 45 -3.59 14.02 -3.71
CA VAL A 45 -2.44 13.96 -2.78
C VAL A 45 -1.11 13.95 -3.54
N LEU A 46 -1.02 13.25 -4.67
CA LEU A 46 0.15 13.32 -5.56
C LEU A 46 0.37 14.74 -6.12
N GLY A 47 -0.71 15.48 -6.40
CA GLY A 47 -0.64 16.89 -6.75
C GLY A 47 0.02 17.75 -5.65
N GLN A 48 -0.19 17.40 -4.37
CA GLN A 48 0.48 18.08 -3.25
C GLN A 48 1.98 17.79 -3.22
N VAL A 49 2.41 16.56 -3.56
CA VAL A 49 3.84 16.24 -3.69
C VAL A 49 4.49 17.16 -4.71
N LEU A 50 3.88 17.32 -5.90
CA LEU A 50 4.39 18.19 -6.95
C LEU A 50 4.40 19.68 -6.55
N ALA A 51 3.37 20.15 -5.85
CA ALA A 51 3.21 21.56 -5.53
C ALA A 51 4.01 22.01 -4.30
N LEU A 52 4.18 21.14 -3.31
CA LEU A 52 4.70 21.48 -1.98
C LEU A 52 5.97 20.71 -1.60
N GLY A 53 6.20 19.57 -2.25
CA GLY A 53 7.28 18.65 -1.90
C GLY A 53 8.64 19.03 -2.49
N ASP A 54 8.66 19.79 -3.59
CA ASP A 54 9.87 20.07 -4.39
C ASP A 54 10.66 18.79 -4.76
N PRO A 55 9.99 17.77 -5.35
CA PRO A 55 10.67 16.53 -5.74
C PRO A 55 11.67 16.78 -6.87
N SER A 56 12.64 15.88 -7.05
CA SER A 56 13.49 15.90 -8.24
C SER A 56 12.64 15.79 -9.52
N GLU A 57 13.15 16.33 -10.64
CA GLU A 57 12.38 16.31 -11.91
C GLU A 57 12.07 14.88 -12.38
N GLU A 58 12.96 13.93 -12.10
CA GLU A 58 12.75 12.52 -12.40
C GLU A 58 11.54 11.94 -11.63
N VAL A 59 11.48 12.20 -10.32
CA VAL A 59 10.33 11.80 -9.48
C VAL A 59 9.07 12.55 -9.92
N ALA A 60 9.17 13.85 -10.23
CA ALA A 60 8.05 14.65 -10.69
C ALA A 60 7.47 14.13 -12.01
N ALA A 61 8.31 13.72 -12.97
CA ALA A 61 7.89 13.13 -14.23
C ALA A 61 7.12 11.82 -14.04
N VAL A 62 7.60 10.94 -13.15
CA VAL A 62 6.93 9.69 -12.79
C VAL A 62 5.59 9.96 -12.11
N ILE A 63 5.53 10.91 -11.17
CA ILE A 63 4.28 11.29 -10.52
C ILE A 63 3.26 11.80 -11.54
N ARG A 64 3.64 12.70 -12.46
CA ARG A 64 2.73 13.19 -13.51
C ARG A 64 2.20 12.06 -14.39
N ARG A 65 3.03 11.05 -14.67
CA ARG A 65 2.59 9.86 -15.39
C ARG A 65 1.56 9.06 -14.59
N ILE A 66 1.83 8.81 -13.31
CA ILE A 66 0.90 8.14 -12.39
C ILE A 66 -0.43 8.90 -12.26
N GLN A 67 -0.41 10.24 -12.24
CA GLN A 67 -1.65 11.03 -12.21
C GLN A 67 -2.54 10.81 -13.44
N ASN A 68 -1.95 10.52 -14.61
CA ASN A 68 -2.71 10.13 -15.80
C ASN A 68 -3.23 8.69 -15.67
N ASP A 69 -2.36 7.76 -15.26
CA ASP A 69 -2.75 6.36 -15.05
C ASP A 69 -3.87 6.22 -14.00
N LEU A 70 -3.93 7.08 -12.97
CA LEU A 70 -5.01 7.10 -11.98
C LEU A 70 -6.35 7.57 -12.56
N PHE A 71 -6.35 8.45 -13.57
CA PHE A 71 -7.56 8.75 -14.32
C PHE A 71 -7.98 7.56 -15.19
N ASP A 72 -7.04 6.85 -15.81
CA ASP A 72 -7.33 5.62 -16.55
C ASP A 72 -7.92 4.55 -15.62
N ALA A 73 -7.38 4.40 -14.40
CA ALA A 73 -7.90 3.48 -13.39
C ALA A 73 -9.30 3.86 -12.92
N GLY A 74 -9.56 5.16 -12.72
CA GLY A 74 -10.91 5.66 -12.42
C GLY A 74 -11.89 5.44 -13.56
N ALA A 75 -11.45 5.61 -14.81
CA ALA A 75 -12.26 5.32 -15.99
C ALA A 75 -12.60 3.81 -16.08
N ASP A 76 -11.65 2.93 -15.81
CA ASP A 76 -11.87 1.48 -15.77
C ASP A 76 -12.90 1.11 -14.67
N LEU A 77 -12.66 1.55 -13.43
CA LEU A 77 -13.51 1.26 -12.27
C LEU A 77 -14.93 1.83 -12.40
N SER A 78 -15.11 2.94 -13.11
CA SER A 78 -16.43 3.56 -13.35
C SER A 78 -17.18 2.96 -14.54
N THR A 79 -16.54 2.10 -15.34
CA THR A 79 -17.12 1.50 -16.55
C THR A 79 -17.39 0.01 -16.34
N PRO A 80 -18.64 -0.42 -16.14
CA PRO A 80 -18.96 -1.85 -16.07
C PRO A 80 -18.39 -2.64 -17.26
N ILE A 81 -17.88 -3.86 -17.02
CA ILE A 81 -17.44 -4.77 -18.09
C ILE A 81 -18.69 -5.34 -18.77
N GLU A 82 -18.68 -5.32 -20.10
CA GLU A 82 -19.72 -5.87 -20.96
C GLU A 82 -19.05 -6.76 -22.03
N GLU A 83 -19.73 -7.84 -22.45
CA GLU A 83 -19.17 -8.82 -23.40
C GLU A 83 -18.96 -8.21 -24.80
N ASN A 84 -19.89 -7.35 -25.25
CA ASN A 84 -19.89 -6.79 -26.59
C ASN A 84 -20.09 -5.26 -26.54
N PRO A 85 -19.12 -4.50 -26.00
CA PRO A 85 -19.27 -3.07 -25.83
C PRO A 85 -19.30 -2.38 -27.19
N LYS A 86 -20.15 -1.35 -27.33
CA LYS A 86 -20.27 -0.58 -28.57
C LYS A 86 -18.95 0.08 -29.01
N TYR A 87 -18.09 0.41 -28.06
CA TYR A 87 -16.76 0.97 -28.28
C TYR A 87 -15.76 0.29 -27.34
N PRO A 88 -14.49 0.09 -27.74
CA PRO A 88 -13.48 -0.43 -26.84
C PRO A 88 -13.33 0.48 -25.61
N PRO A 89 -13.59 -0.03 -24.38
CA PRO A 89 -13.42 0.77 -23.18
C PRO A 89 -11.93 0.94 -22.86
N LEU A 90 -11.58 2.07 -22.25
CA LEU A 90 -10.27 2.25 -21.63
C LEU A 90 -10.19 1.35 -20.39
N ARG A 91 -9.11 0.58 -20.27
CA ARG A 91 -8.88 -0.37 -19.18
C ARG A 91 -7.44 -0.29 -18.73
N ILE A 92 -7.20 -0.52 -17.44
CA ILE A 92 -5.85 -0.80 -16.93
C ILE A 92 -5.46 -2.18 -17.43
N THR A 93 -4.25 -2.29 -17.97
CA THR A 93 -3.70 -3.52 -18.52
C THR A 93 -2.48 -3.99 -17.71
N PRO A 94 -2.00 -5.23 -17.90
CA PRO A 94 -0.80 -5.73 -17.21
C PRO A 94 0.41 -4.81 -17.36
N GLU A 95 0.56 -4.17 -18.52
CA GLU A 95 1.69 -3.31 -18.86
C GLU A 95 1.81 -2.09 -17.94
N TYR A 96 0.69 -1.59 -17.39
CA TYR A 96 0.71 -0.51 -16.39
C TYR A 96 1.40 -0.99 -15.10
N VAL A 97 1.12 -2.21 -14.67
CA VAL A 97 1.72 -2.81 -13.46
C VAL A 97 3.20 -3.11 -13.69
N GLU A 98 3.54 -3.68 -14.85
CA GLU A 98 4.94 -3.93 -15.24
C GLU A 98 5.76 -2.64 -15.30
N GLN A 99 5.15 -1.53 -15.72
CA GLN A 99 5.82 -0.24 -15.73
C GLN A 99 6.12 0.28 -14.32
N LEU A 100 5.20 0.08 -13.36
CA LEU A 100 5.45 0.40 -11.96
C LEU A 100 6.57 -0.47 -11.38
N GLU A 101 6.62 -1.76 -11.72
CA GLU A 101 7.68 -2.68 -11.29
C GLU A 101 9.05 -2.24 -11.81
N LYS A 102 9.15 -1.83 -13.08
CA LYS A 102 10.40 -1.28 -13.63
C LYS A 102 10.87 -0.03 -12.89
N TRP A 103 9.95 0.86 -12.50
CA TRP A 103 10.31 2.02 -11.69
C TRP A 103 10.70 1.61 -10.27
N CYS A 104 10.01 0.65 -9.65
CA CYS A 104 10.41 0.11 -8.35
C CYS A 104 11.86 -0.38 -8.40
N ASP A 105 12.21 -1.22 -9.38
CA ASP A 105 13.56 -1.75 -9.53
C ASP A 105 14.59 -0.63 -9.71
N SER A 106 14.31 0.31 -10.63
CA SER A 106 15.23 1.41 -10.96
C SER A 106 15.46 2.37 -9.79
N PHE A 107 14.42 2.81 -9.08
CA PHE A 107 14.56 3.76 -7.97
C PHE A 107 15.09 3.10 -6.70
N ASN A 108 14.97 1.78 -6.57
CA ASN A 108 15.43 1.05 -5.40
C ASN A 108 16.88 0.59 -5.51
N GLU A 109 17.49 0.62 -6.71
CA GLU A 109 18.86 0.15 -6.97
C GLU A 109 19.91 0.80 -6.06
N ASP A 110 19.84 2.12 -5.89
CA ASP A 110 20.81 2.90 -5.11
C ASP A 110 20.43 3.09 -3.63
N LEU A 111 19.30 2.53 -3.18
CA LEU A 111 18.84 2.70 -1.81
C LEU A 111 19.49 1.69 -0.86
N PRO A 112 19.90 2.11 0.35
CA PRO A 112 20.41 1.17 1.34
C PRO A 112 19.33 0.18 1.77
N ASN A 113 19.72 -1.04 2.12
CA ASN A 113 18.79 -2.03 2.66
C ASN A 113 18.23 -1.59 4.02
N LEU A 114 16.94 -1.82 4.24
CA LEU A 114 16.28 -1.57 5.52
C LEU A 114 16.38 -2.78 6.45
N LYS A 115 16.73 -2.53 7.72
CA LYS A 115 16.73 -3.54 8.81
C LYS A 115 15.53 -3.40 9.76
N SER A 116 14.67 -2.39 9.55
CA SER A 116 13.43 -2.14 10.30
C SER A 116 12.45 -1.35 9.43
N PHE A 117 11.22 -1.13 9.91
CA PHE A 117 10.32 -0.15 9.31
C PHE A 117 10.88 1.27 9.46
N ILE A 118 10.49 2.15 8.55
CA ILE A 118 10.82 3.58 8.63
C ILE A 118 9.65 4.37 9.21
N LEU A 119 9.97 5.40 9.98
CA LEU A 119 8.99 6.38 10.45
C LEU A 119 8.63 7.30 9.27
N PRO A 120 7.34 7.38 8.88
CA PRO A 120 6.96 8.20 7.75
C PRO A 120 7.28 9.69 7.98
N GLY A 121 8.25 10.23 7.24
CA GLY A 121 8.71 11.60 7.41
C GLY A 121 9.93 11.92 6.56
N GLY A 122 10.83 12.75 7.10
CA GLY A 122 12.04 13.22 6.41
C GLY A 122 11.81 14.55 5.69
N THR A 123 12.13 14.60 4.40
CA THR A 123 11.94 15.79 3.57
C THR A 123 10.45 16.07 3.32
N LYS A 124 10.14 17.26 2.79
CA LYS A 124 8.76 17.61 2.41
C LYS A 124 8.19 16.61 1.41
N ALA A 125 8.94 16.29 0.36
CA ALA A 125 8.58 15.28 -0.62
C ALA A 125 8.42 13.89 0.02
N GLY A 126 9.38 13.44 0.85
CA GLY A 126 9.32 12.13 1.52
C GLY A 126 8.07 11.96 2.38
N ALA A 127 7.75 12.95 3.21
CA ALA A 127 6.55 12.94 4.04
C ALA A 127 5.25 12.93 3.21
N LEU A 128 5.17 13.73 2.15
CA LEU A 128 4.00 13.79 1.27
C LEU A 128 3.83 12.50 0.45
N LEU A 129 4.92 11.90 -0.01
CA LEU A 129 4.90 10.61 -0.70
C LEU A 129 4.42 9.48 0.21
N HIS A 130 4.79 9.50 1.49
CA HIS A 130 4.20 8.59 2.47
C HIS A 130 2.70 8.81 2.69
N SER A 131 2.23 10.06 2.66
CA SER A 131 0.79 10.37 2.69
C SER A 131 0.09 9.78 1.46
N ALA A 132 0.63 10.04 0.26
CA ALA A 132 0.11 9.46 -0.98
C ALA A 132 0.06 7.93 -0.93
N ARG A 133 1.11 7.29 -0.41
CA ARG A 133 1.21 5.84 -0.24
C ARG A 133 0.06 5.27 0.59
N VAL A 134 -0.28 5.87 1.74
CA VAL A 134 -1.35 5.34 2.59
C VAL A 134 -2.74 5.59 2.00
N VAL A 135 -2.92 6.67 1.23
CA VAL A 135 -4.16 6.94 0.49
C VAL A 135 -4.32 5.98 -0.70
N ALA A 136 -3.25 5.69 -1.45
CA ALA A 136 -3.25 4.67 -2.50
C ALA A 136 -3.64 3.29 -1.96
N ARG A 137 -3.14 2.92 -0.77
CA ARG A 137 -3.55 1.67 -0.08
C ARG A 137 -5.00 1.66 0.34
N ARG A 138 -5.60 2.83 0.61
CA ARG A 138 -7.04 2.92 0.89
C ARG A 138 -7.86 2.75 -0.39
N ALA A 139 -7.45 3.40 -1.48
CA ALA A 139 -8.02 3.19 -2.81
C ALA A 139 -7.97 1.72 -3.21
N GLU A 140 -6.83 1.04 -2.99
CA GLU A 140 -6.65 -0.38 -3.25
C GLU A 140 -7.70 -1.25 -2.53
N ARG A 141 -7.95 -0.98 -1.23
CA ARG A 141 -8.96 -1.72 -0.46
C ARG A 141 -10.35 -1.51 -1.03
N HIS A 142 -10.72 -0.28 -1.41
CA HIS A 142 -12.02 -0.02 -2.04
C HIS A 142 -12.13 -0.65 -3.43
N ALA A 143 -11.06 -0.67 -4.23
CA ALA A 143 -11.04 -1.39 -5.50
C ALA A 143 -11.28 -2.90 -5.30
N TRP A 144 -10.67 -3.52 -4.28
CA TRP A 144 -10.96 -4.92 -3.95
C TRP A 144 -12.38 -5.16 -3.42
N VAL A 145 -12.97 -4.18 -2.71
CA VAL A 145 -14.39 -4.25 -2.31
C VAL A 145 -15.27 -4.23 -3.56
N ALA A 146 -15.02 -3.33 -4.51
CA ALA A 146 -15.75 -3.25 -5.77
C ALA A 146 -15.64 -4.56 -6.58
N VAL A 147 -14.44 -5.13 -6.70
CA VAL A 147 -14.22 -6.44 -7.35
C VAL A 147 -15.04 -7.55 -6.67
N ARG A 148 -15.09 -7.58 -5.34
CA ARG A 148 -15.82 -8.63 -4.61
C ARG A 148 -17.34 -8.47 -4.73
N GLU A 149 -17.84 -7.24 -4.76
CA GLU A 149 -19.28 -6.97 -4.89
C GLU A 149 -19.77 -7.12 -6.34
N PHE A 150 -18.90 -6.84 -7.32
CA PHE A 150 -19.24 -6.84 -8.75
C PHE A 150 -18.23 -7.68 -9.58
N PRO A 151 -18.03 -8.97 -9.26
CA PRO A 151 -16.94 -9.78 -9.80
C PRO A 151 -16.97 -9.95 -11.33
N GLU A 152 -18.17 -9.96 -11.93
CA GLU A 152 -18.34 -10.13 -13.38
C GLU A 152 -18.21 -8.83 -14.17
N THR A 153 -18.28 -7.68 -13.50
CA THR A 153 -18.39 -6.37 -14.16
C THR A 153 -17.33 -5.36 -13.73
N THR A 154 -16.40 -5.75 -12.84
CA THR A 154 -15.31 -4.89 -12.36
C THR A 154 -13.96 -5.56 -12.57
N SER A 155 -13.04 -4.87 -13.23
CA SER A 155 -11.69 -5.35 -13.50
C SER A 155 -10.86 -5.45 -12.22
N VAL A 156 -10.02 -6.49 -12.11
CA VAL A 156 -9.04 -6.62 -11.02
C VAL A 156 -7.79 -5.77 -11.23
N TRP A 157 -7.54 -5.30 -12.46
CA TRP A 157 -6.29 -4.63 -12.83
C TRP A 157 -6.08 -3.28 -12.13
N PRO A 158 -7.10 -2.42 -11.92
CA PRO A 158 -6.96 -1.22 -11.10
C PRO A 158 -6.50 -1.54 -9.67
N ALA A 159 -7.03 -2.58 -9.04
CA ALA A 159 -6.61 -2.98 -7.69
C ALA A 159 -5.15 -3.46 -7.66
N LYS A 160 -4.73 -4.25 -8.66
CA LYS A 160 -3.32 -4.68 -8.81
C LYS A 160 -2.37 -3.51 -9.06
N TYR A 161 -2.78 -2.54 -9.88
CA TYR A 161 -2.03 -1.30 -10.11
C TYR A 161 -1.85 -0.52 -8.82
N LEU A 162 -2.92 -0.29 -8.05
CA LEU A 162 -2.88 0.44 -6.78
C LEU A 162 -1.99 -0.25 -5.72
N ASN A 163 -2.03 -1.59 -5.67
CA ASN A 163 -1.13 -2.36 -4.81
C ASN A 163 0.34 -2.06 -5.14
N ARG A 164 0.73 -2.20 -6.41
CA ARG A 164 2.10 -1.94 -6.86
C ARG A 164 2.49 -0.46 -6.76
N LEU A 165 1.54 0.44 -6.98
CA LEU A 165 1.75 1.88 -6.83
C LEU A 165 2.15 2.21 -5.40
N SER A 166 1.56 1.57 -4.40
CA SER A 166 1.93 1.82 -3.01
C SER A 166 3.37 1.39 -2.68
N ASP A 167 3.88 0.35 -3.34
CA ASP A 167 5.29 -0.05 -3.25
C ASP A 167 6.20 1.02 -3.87
N LEU A 168 5.86 1.49 -5.08
CA LEU A 168 6.62 2.55 -5.75
C LEU A 168 6.64 3.82 -4.92
N LEU A 169 5.51 4.25 -4.36
CA LEU A 169 5.45 5.46 -3.52
C LEU A 169 6.27 5.32 -2.23
N PHE A 170 6.41 4.10 -1.71
CA PHE A 170 7.37 3.83 -0.62
C PHE A 170 8.80 4.04 -1.08
N ILE A 171 9.20 3.45 -2.20
CA ILE A 171 10.56 3.60 -2.75
C ILE A 171 10.86 5.08 -3.05
N LEU A 172 9.95 5.78 -3.73
CA LEU A 172 10.11 7.20 -4.04
C LEU A 172 10.23 8.07 -2.78
N SER A 173 9.52 7.72 -1.69
CA SER A 173 9.67 8.46 -0.43
C SER A 173 11.08 8.34 0.15
N ARG A 174 11.72 7.18 -0.01
CA ARG A 174 13.11 6.96 0.41
C ARG A 174 14.10 7.68 -0.51
N VAL A 175 13.87 7.65 -1.82
CA VAL A 175 14.66 8.45 -2.78
C VAL A 175 14.61 9.94 -2.42
N ALA A 176 13.43 10.46 -2.08
CA ALA A 176 13.25 11.84 -1.65
C ALA A 176 13.95 12.16 -0.31
N ASN A 177 14.29 11.15 0.49
CA ASN A 177 15.08 11.26 1.72
C ASN A 177 16.56 10.91 1.50
N ALA A 178 16.99 10.62 0.26
CA ALA A 178 18.32 10.08 -0.04
C ALA A 178 18.68 8.82 0.78
N GLY A 179 17.69 8.03 1.17
CA GLY A 179 17.85 6.86 2.03
C GLY A 179 18.14 7.15 3.50
N ASP A 180 18.18 8.42 3.92
CA ASP A 180 18.37 8.86 5.32
C ASP A 180 17.06 8.80 6.12
N ASP A 181 16.50 7.60 6.22
CA ASP A 181 15.22 7.33 6.87
C ASP A 181 15.39 7.02 8.36
N VAL A 182 14.54 7.61 9.20
CA VAL A 182 14.51 7.27 10.64
C VAL A 182 13.87 5.91 10.83
N LEU A 183 14.60 4.97 11.42
CA LEU A 183 14.10 3.62 11.68
C LEU A 183 13.19 3.58 12.91
N TRP A 184 12.15 2.75 12.82
CA TRP A 184 11.31 2.40 13.96
C TRP A 184 12.07 1.50 14.94
N VAL A 185 11.95 1.81 16.24
CA VAL A 185 12.50 1.02 17.35
C VAL A 185 11.35 0.28 18.06
N PRO A 186 11.24 -1.06 17.93
CA PRO A 186 10.19 -1.84 18.57
C PRO A 186 10.33 -1.85 20.09
N GLY A 187 9.31 -1.41 20.82
CA GLY A 187 9.22 -1.56 22.29
C GLY A 187 10.32 -0.90 23.14
N GLY A 188 11.27 -0.17 22.54
CA GLY A 188 12.46 0.36 23.22
C GLY A 188 12.36 1.78 23.76
N GLU A 189 13.47 2.28 24.31
CA GLU A 189 13.61 3.63 24.84
C GLU A 189 13.64 4.69 23.71
N ARG A 190 12.77 5.70 23.81
CA ARG A 190 12.48 6.69 22.75
C ARG A 190 13.10 8.06 23.03
N GLY A 191 14.30 8.07 23.62
CA GLY A 191 15.01 9.30 23.97
C GLY A 191 15.60 10.00 22.74
N PRO A 192 15.65 11.35 22.70
CA PRO A 192 16.13 12.12 21.56
C PRO A 192 17.58 11.80 21.15
N ASP A 193 18.43 11.38 22.09
CA ASP A 193 19.85 11.09 21.87
C ASP A 193 20.12 9.79 21.08
N LYS A 194 19.09 8.96 20.86
CA LYS A 194 19.19 7.65 20.19
C LYS A 194 18.51 7.61 18.82
N ILE A 195 17.91 8.72 18.37
CA ILE A 195 17.07 8.79 17.15
C ILE A 195 17.87 9.34 15.93
N GLY A 196 19.12 9.78 16.13
CA GLY A 196 20.02 10.14 15.03
C GLY A 196 20.73 8.91 14.46
N GLY A 197 20.44 8.58 13.20
CA GLY A 197 21.13 7.51 12.48
C GLY A 197 22.61 7.79 12.34
N SER A 198 23.44 7.06 13.08
CA SER A 198 24.78 6.69 12.65
C SER A 198 24.83 5.17 12.61
N SER A 199 25.07 4.62 11.43
CA SER A 199 25.24 3.18 11.18
C SER A 199 26.20 2.56 12.20
N PRO A 200 25.85 1.47 12.90
CA PRO A 200 26.83 0.65 13.58
C PRO A 200 27.39 -0.36 12.57
N ASP A 201 28.43 0.02 11.84
CA ASP A 201 29.34 -0.96 11.23
C ASP A 201 30.65 -0.95 12.01
N ALA A 202 30.83 -1.95 12.87
CA ALA A 202 32.07 -2.72 13.04
C ALA A 202 31.92 -3.71 14.22
N ASN A 203 31.91 -5.01 13.88
CA ASN A 203 32.25 -6.16 14.73
C ASN A 203 31.65 -6.26 16.14
N ASP A 204 30.77 -7.24 16.32
CA ASP A 204 30.81 -8.09 17.51
C ASP A 204 30.38 -9.52 17.13
N ASP A 205 31.32 -10.23 16.49
CA ASP A 205 31.45 -11.67 16.69
C ASP A 205 32.20 -11.87 18.01
N ALA A 206 31.48 -12.11 19.11
CA ALA A 206 32.04 -12.78 20.27
C ALA A 206 30.97 -13.33 21.23
N ALA A 207 30.99 -14.66 21.36
CA ALA A 207 30.63 -15.44 22.53
C ALA A 207 29.14 -15.63 22.85
N ALA A 208 28.57 -16.63 22.19
CA ALA A 208 27.74 -17.61 22.89
C ALA A 208 28.57 -18.22 24.04
N GLY A 209 28.27 -17.81 25.27
CA GLY A 209 28.84 -18.34 26.50
C GLY A 209 27.89 -19.37 27.10
N ASP A 210 28.28 -20.63 26.94
CA ASP A 210 27.76 -21.84 27.55
C ASP A 210 27.62 -21.71 29.08
N ALA A 211 26.50 -22.20 29.62
CA ALA A 211 26.31 -22.39 31.06
C ALA A 211 25.47 -23.66 31.29
N ALA A 212 26.11 -24.81 31.11
CA ALA A 212 25.70 -26.09 31.67
C ALA A 212 26.78 -26.60 32.64
N ALA A 213 26.43 -26.68 33.92
CA ALA A 213 26.98 -27.54 35.00
C ALA A 213 26.26 -27.09 36.30
N ASP A 214 25.83 -27.91 37.26
CA ASP A 214 26.20 -29.28 37.63
C ASP A 214 25.07 -29.85 38.52
N ALA A 215 24.99 -31.18 38.62
CA ALA A 215 24.02 -31.95 39.39
C ALA A 215 24.54 -32.31 40.80
N THR A 216 23.69 -33.04 41.54
CA THR A 216 23.85 -33.73 42.86
C THR A 216 23.33 -32.94 44.08
N ASP A 217 22.61 -33.50 45.06
CA ASP A 217 22.01 -34.82 45.33
C ASP A 217 21.09 -34.66 46.59
N ALA A 218 20.22 -35.66 46.81
CA ALA A 218 19.62 -36.11 48.07
C ALA A 218 18.19 -35.67 48.45
N GLY A 219 17.29 -36.67 48.52
CA GLY A 219 16.05 -36.59 49.31
C GLY A 219 15.00 -37.64 48.94
N ALA A 220 15.01 -38.80 49.61
CA ALA A 220 14.23 -40.00 49.36
C ALA A 220 12.72 -39.97 49.75
N ALA A 221 11.94 -40.87 49.12
CA ALA A 221 11.13 -41.95 49.75
C ALA A 221 9.62 -42.08 49.37
N ALA A 222 9.23 -43.37 49.21
CA ALA A 222 7.89 -44.03 49.27
C ALA A 222 6.92 -43.88 48.08
N SER A 223 6.62 -44.95 47.30
CA SER A 223 5.61 -46.04 47.50
C SER A 223 4.16 -45.52 47.35
N ASP A 224 3.18 -46.13 46.68
CA ASP A 224 2.86 -47.51 46.31
C ASP A 224 1.90 -47.55 45.10
N ALA A 225 1.71 -48.76 44.58
CA ALA A 225 0.72 -49.32 43.64
C ALA A 225 -0.64 -48.60 43.45
N ASP A 226 -1.23 -48.67 42.24
CA ASP A 226 -2.22 -49.71 41.89
C ASP A 226 -2.66 -49.67 40.42
N ALA A 227 -3.40 -50.71 40.02
CA ALA A 227 -3.56 -51.34 38.72
C ALA A 227 -4.49 -50.70 37.66
N ALA A 228 -4.13 -51.00 36.40
CA ALA A 228 -4.91 -51.59 35.29
C ALA A 228 -6.35 -51.18 34.89
N ALA A 229 -6.51 -51.17 33.55
CA ALA A 229 -7.71 -51.47 32.73
C ALA A 229 -8.77 -50.34 32.61
N ASP A 230 -9.50 -50.13 31.50
CA ASP A 230 -9.75 -50.84 30.25
C ASP A 230 -10.35 -49.85 29.23
N ALA A 231 -10.51 -50.35 28.02
CA ALA A 231 -10.79 -49.81 26.71
C ALA A 231 -12.14 -49.11 26.43
N SER A 232 -12.11 -48.37 25.31
CA SER A 232 -13.04 -48.34 24.17
C SER A 232 -14.56 -48.21 24.32
N GLY A 233 -15.13 -47.40 23.43
CA GLY A 233 -16.53 -47.38 22.99
C GLY A 233 -17.20 -46.07 23.38
N THR A 234 -17.68 -45.21 22.47
CA THR A 234 -18.12 -45.34 21.07
C THR A 234 -18.01 -43.99 20.37
#